data_AF-A0A537N3B7-F1
#
_entry.id   AF-A0A537N3B7-F1
#
_cell.length_a   1.000
_cell.length_b   1.000
_cell.length_c   1.000
_cell.angle_alpha   90.00
_cell.angle_beta   90.00
_cell.angle_gamma   90.00
#
_symmetry.space_group_name_H-M   'P 1'
#
loop_
_entity.id
_entity.type
_entity.pdbx_description
1 polymer ?
#
loop_
_entity_poly.entity_id
_entity_poly.type
_entity_poly.pdbx_seq_one_letter_code
_entity_poly.pdbx_strand_id
1 'polypeptide(L)'
;KSTRGETLGGVMGAIWGGWLQIAILWIDESVRGQDWGTRLMDQAETYAREHGCHSATLDTHSFQARPFYEGRGYEIFGTLDDYPKGHKRFYLRKKL
;
A
#
# COMPACT_ATOMS: atom_id res chain seq x y z
N LYS A 1 11.16 4.69 13.25
CA LYS A 1 12.32 5.63 13.16
C LYS A 1 13.57 4.90 13.65
N SER A 2 14.77 5.30 13.22
CA SER A 2 16.03 4.79 13.78
C SER A 2 16.23 5.30 15.21
N THR A 3 17.25 4.78 15.91
CA THR A 3 17.68 5.30 17.23
C THR A 3 18.15 6.76 17.17
N ARG A 4 18.52 7.25 15.98
CA ARG A 4 18.91 8.64 15.71
C ARG A 4 17.75 9.51 15.19
N GLY A 5 16.53 8.98 15.16
CA GLY A 5 15.34 9.71 14.75
C GLY A 5 15.08 9.73 13.24
N GLU A 6 15.86 9.02 12.43
CA GLU A 6 15.69 8.95 10.98
C GLU A 6 14.40 8.18 10.62
N THR A 7 13.70 8.60 9.58
CA THR A 7 12.52 7.88 9.07
C THR A 7 12.99 6.70 8.21
N LEU A 8 12.74 5.47 8.69
CA LEU A 8 13.12 4.22 8.01
C LEU A 8 11.97 3.57 7.24
N GLY A 9 10.83 4.25 7.17
CA GLY A 9 9.64 3.73 6.51
C GLY A 9 8.40 4.50 6.89
N GLY A 10 7.35 4.33 6.10
CA GLY A 10 6.06 4.97 6.33
C GLY A 10 5.02 4.56 5.30
N VAL A 11 3.77 4.85 5.66
CA VAL A 11 2.62 4.75 4.78
C VAL A 11 1.95 6.13 4.72
N MET A 12 1.56 6.55 3.53
CA MET A 12 0.87 7.80 3.29
C MET A 12 -0.32 7.53 2.37
N GLY A 13 -1.43 8.19 2.67
CA GLY A 13 -2.69 7.99 1.98
C GLY A 13 -3.74 9.01 2.42
N ALA A 14 -4.94 8.83 1.92
CA ALA A 14 -6.09 9.66 2.26
C ALA A 14 -7.33 8.80 2.52
N ILE A 15 -8.26 9.33 3.31
CA ILE A 15 -9.60 8.77 3.48
C ILE A 15 -10.60 9.70 2.81
N TRP A 16 -11.43 9.15 1.93
CA TRP A 16 -12.51 9.89 1.30
C TRP A 16 -13.63 8.95 0.84
N GLY A 17 -14.90 9.35 1.06
CA GLY A 17 -16.07 8.62 0.57
C GLY A 17 -16.23 7.19 1.12
N GLY A 18 -15.71 6.90 2.32
CA GLY A 18 -15.71 5.54 2.88
C GLY A 18 -14.60 4.63 2.32
N TRP A 19 -13.58 5.21 1.67
CA TRP A 19 -12.43 4.50 1.14
C TRP A 19 -11.11 5.00 1.74
N LEU A 20 -10.21 4.07 2.03
CA LEU A 20 -8.78 4.34 2.22
C LEU A 20 -8.07 4.28 0.86
N GLN A 21 -7.40 5.35 0.46
CA GLN A 21 -6.47 5.32 -0.66
C GLN A 21 -5.03 5.34 -0.13
N ILE A 22 -4.24 4.30 -0.43
CA ILE A 22 -2.81 4.28 -0.13
C ILE A 22 -2.07 4.88 -1.32
N ALA A 23 -1.34 5.97 -1.09
CA ALA A 23 -0.56 6.67 -2.10
C ALA A 23 0.89 6.18 -2.12
N ILE A 24 1.50 6.02 -0.94
CA ILE A 24 2.90 5.60 -0.79
C ILE A 24 3.01 4.61 0.36
N LEU A 25 3.68 3.48 0.11
CA LEU A 25 4.26 2.62 1.13
C LEU A 25 5.74 2.49 0.82
N TRP A 26 6.58 2.85 1.78
CA TRP A 26 8.03 2.78 1.62
C TRP A 26 8.67 2.26 2.90
N ILE A 27 9.67 1.40 2.73
CA ILE A 27 10.52 0.88 3.80
C ILE A 27 11.97 1.01 3.31
N ASP A 28 12.81 1.59 4.17
CA ASP A 28 14.25 1.68 3.95
C ASP A 28 14.84 0.28 3.79
N GLU A 29 15.78 0.15 2.84
CA GLU A 29 16.35 -1.15 2.47
C GLU A 29 17.01 -1.85 3.66
N SER A 30 17.62 -1.10 4.58
CA SER A 30 18.32 -1.64 5.76
C SER A 30 17.41 -2.40 6.73
N VAL A 31 16.09 -2.21 6.66
CA VAL A 31 15.11 -2.84 7.55
C VAL A 31 14.04 -3.65 6.81
N ARG A 32 14.22 -3.93 5.51
CA ARG A 32 13.30 -4.82 4.77
C ARG A 32 13.38 -6.26 5.27
N GLY A 33 12.34 -7.05 4.98
CA GLY A 33 12.24 -8.45 5.40
C GLY A 33 11.88 -8.67 6.87
N GLN A 34 11.51 -7.60 7.58
CA GLN A 34 11.12 -7.64 9.01
C GLN A 34 9.63 -7.28 9.21
N ASP A 35 8.80 -7.56 8.20
CA ASP A 35 7.34 -7.31 8.20
C ASP A 35 6.89 -5.87 8.47
N TRP A 36 7.78 -4.87 8.38
CA TRP A 36 7.40 -3.47 8.57
C TRP A 36 6.34 -3.00 7.58
N GLY A 37 6.41 -3.44 6.32
CA GLY A 37 5.39 -3.13 5.32
C GLY A 37 4.01 -3.66 5.72
N THR A 38 3.96 -4.89 6.24
CA THR A 38 2.73 -5.51 6.76
C THR A 38 2.18 -4.70 7.92
N ARG A 39 3.01 -4.38 8.92
CA ARG A 39 2.59 -3.63 10.11
C ARG A 39 2.04 -2.23 9.79
N LEU A 40 2.69 -1.52 8.86
CA LEU A 40 2.23 -0.20 8.44
C LEU A 40 0.88 -0.27 7.72
N MET A 41 0.71 -1.25 6.83
CA MET A 41 -0.56 -1.44 6.13
C MET A 41 -1.68 -1.87 7.10
N ASP A 42 -1.41 -2.74 8.06
CA ASP A 42 -2.39 -3.15 9.09
C ASP A 42 -2.85 -1.94 9.93
N GLN A 43 -1.93 -1.06 10.31
CA GLN A 43 -2.25 0.18 11.02
C GLN A 43 -3.11 1.11 10.15
N ALA A 44 -2.78 1.30 8.88
CA ALA A 44 -3.55 2.14 7.97
C ALA A 44 -4.96 1.58 7.74
N GLU A 45 -5.09 0.27 7.53
CA GLU A 45 -6.39 -0.40 7.35
C GLU A 45 -7.24 -0.35 8.62
N THR A 46 -6.64 -0.51 9.81
CA THR A 46 -7.33 -0.39 11.10
C THR A 46 -7.85 1.02 11.30
N TYR A 47 -7.00 2.03 11.10
CA TYR A 47 -7.39 3.43 11.16
C TYR A 47 -8.54 3.74 10.19
N ALA A 48 -8.51 3.19 8.98
CA ALA A 48 -9.58 3.35 8.02
C ALA A 48 -10.91 2.75 8.47
N ARG A 49 -10.91 1.54 9.05
CA ARG A 49 -12.13 0.92 9.62
C ARG A 49 -12.73 1.78 10.73
N GLU A 50 -11.89 2.31 11.62
CA GLU A 50 -12.30 3.20 12.70
C GLU A 50 -12.95 4.50 12.19
N HIS A 51 -12.58 4.94 10.98
CA HIS A 51 -13.13 6.11 10.30
C HIS A 51 -14.27 5.75 9.32
N GLY A 52 -14.86 4.56 9.44
CA GLY A 52 -16.02 4.15 8.65
C GLY A 52 -15.71 3.78 7.21
N CYS A 53 -14.45 3.52 6.87
CA CYS A 53 -14.11 3.02 5.54
C CYS A 53 -14.57 1.57 5.39
N HIS A 54 -15.28 1.28 4.31
CA HIS A 54 -15.70 -0.07 3.96
C HIS A 54 -14.71 -0.76 3.00
N SER A 55 -13.77 0.00 2.42
CA SER A 55 -12.82 -0.52 1.44
C SER A 55 -11.52 0.29 1.38
N ALA A 56 -10.50 -0.31 0.79
CA ALA A 56 -9.22 0.32 0.50
C ALA A 56 -8.86 0.15 -0.98
N THR A 57 -8.07 1.09 -1.50
CA THR A 57 -7.55 1.09 -2.88
C THR A 57 -6.11 1.57 -2.90
N LEU A 58 -5.34 1.07 -3.87
CA LEU A 58 -3.99 1.52 -4.18
C LEU A 58 -3.66 1.21 -5.63
N ASP A 59 -2.52 1.71 -6.08
CA ASP A 59 -1.92 1.27 -7.33
C ASP A 59 -0.45 0.90 -7.14
N THR A 60 0.04 0.03 -8.02
CA THR A 60 1.44 -0.40 -8.00
C THR A 60 1.91 -0.76 -9.40
N HIS A 61 3.18 -0.48 -9.70
CA HIS A 61 3.76 -0.83 -10.99
C HIS A 61 4.26 -2.28 -11.03
N SER A 62 4.45 -2.84 -12.22
CA SER A 62 4.93 -4.21 -12.42
C SER A 62 6.33 -4.49 -11.87
N PHE A 63 7.15 -3.45 -11.67
CA PHE A 63 8.45 -3.53 -11.02
C PHE A 63 8.38 -3.32 -9.49
N GLN A 64 7.18 -3.09 -8.95
CA GLN A 64 6.93 -2.94 -7.52
C GLN A 64 6.27 -4.21 -6.94
N ALA A 65 5.88 -4.12 -5.67
CA ALA A 65 5.50 -5.26 -4.85
C ALA A 65 4.04 -5.71 -5.04
N ARG A 66 3.61 -6.02 -6.29
CA ARG A 66 2.26 -6.55 -6.54
C ARG A 66 1.93 -7.81 -5.69
N PRO A 67 2.79 -8.85 -5.63
CA PRO A 67 2.50 -10.05 -4.84
C PRO A 67 2.33 -9.77 -3.34
N PHE A 68 2.97 -8.72 -2.81
CA PHE A 68 2.81 -8.30 -1.42
C PHE A 68 1.38 -7.84 -1.13
N TYR A 69 0.78 -7.04 -2.01
CA TYR A 69 -0.59 -6.57 -1.82
C TYR A 69 -1.61 -7.70 -2.05
N GLU A 70 -1.41 -8.53 -3.08
CA GLU A 70 -2.27 -9.69 -3.34
C GLU A 70 -2.28 -10.67 -2.16
N GLY A 71 -1.11 -10.94 -1.57
CA GLY A 71 -0.99 -11.76 -0.36
C GLY A 71 -1.71 -11.19 0.87
N ARG A 72 -2.07 -9.90 0.84
CA ARG A 72 -2.86 -9.21 1.89
C ARG A 72 -4.36 -9.15 1.57
N GLY A 73 -4.82 -9.85 0.54
CA GLY A 73 -6.22 -9.89 0.12
C GLY A 73 -6.66 -8.69 -0.73
N TYR A 74 -5.72 -7.96 -1.33
CA TYR A 74 -6.04 -7.00 -2.37
C TYR A 74 -6.24 -7.73 -3.71
N GLU A 75 -7.23 -7.27 -4.47
CA GLU A 75 -7.59 -7.82 -5.78
C GLU A 75 -7.40 -6.75 -6.86
N ILE A 76 -6.89 -7.15 -8.03
CA ILE A 76 -6.77 -6.27 -9.19
C ILE A 76 -8.18 -5.96 -9.72
N PHE A 77 -8.49 -4.68 -9.91
CA PHE A 77 -9.72 -4.25 -10.60
C PHE A 77 -9.44 -3.47 -11.89
N GLY A 78 -8.19 -3.07 -12.11
CA GLY A 78 -7.77 -2.36 -13.31
C GLY A 78 -6.31 -2.58 -13.61
N THR A 79 -5.96 -2.59 -14.89
CA THR A 79 -4.57 -2.62 -15.37
C THR A 79 -4.42 -1.57 -16.45
N LEU A 80 -3.36 -0.79 -16.37
CA LEU A 80 -2.91 0.12 -17.40
C LEU A 80 -1.61 -0.43 -17.97
N ASP A 81 -1.69 -0.92 -19.20
CA ASP A 81 -0.55 -1.48 -19.92
C ASP A 81 0.37 -0.37 -20.48
N ASP A 82 1.64 -0.72 -20.66
CA ASP A 82 2.69 0.14 -21.22
C ASP A 82 2.88 1.49 -20.48
N TYR A 83 2.76 1.47 -19.15
CA TYR A 83 2.91 2.65 -18.29
C TYR A 83 3.81 2.37 -17.06
N PRO A 84 5.01 2.98 -17.00
CA PRO A 84 5.74 3.57 -18.14
C PRO A 84 6.07 2.49 -19.19
N LYS A 85 6.59 2.89 -20.35
CA LYS A 85 6.87 1.97 -21.47
C LYS A 85 7.59 0.70 -20.99
N GLY A 86 7.07 -0.47 -21.37
CA GLY A 86 7.58 -1.80 -20.96
C GLY A 86 7.10 -2.29 -19.59
N HIS A 87 6.29 -1.51 -18.88
CA HIS A 87 5.73 -1.85 -17.57
C HIS A 87 4.21 -1.72 -17.54
N LYS A 88 3.60 -2.23 -16.47
CA LYS A 88 2.17 -2.11 -16.22
C LYS A 88 1.94 -1.38 -14.91
N ARG A 89 0.84 -0.64 -14.81
CA ARG A 89 0.31 -0.13 -13.55
C ARG A 89 -0.96 -0.90 -13.20
N PHE A 90 -0.97 -1.51 -12.02
CA PHE A 90 -2.10 -2.27 -11.50
C PHE A 90 -2.84 -1.41 -10.50
N TYR A 91 -4.17 -1.42 -10.56
CA TYR A 91 -5.05 -0.81 -9.58
C TYR A 91 -5.70 -1.92 -8.77
N LEU A 92 -5.54 -1.86 -7.46
CA LEU A 92 -5.97 -2.89 -6.53
C LEU A 92 -6.95 -2.34 -5.52
N ARG A 93 -7.90 -3.19 -5.10
CA ARG A 93 -8.88 -2.87 -4.06
C ARG A 93 -8.98 -4.00 -3.04
N LYS A 94 -9.44 -3.68 -1.85
CA LYS A 94 -9.73 -4.63 -0.78
C LYS A 94 -10.95 -4.18 -0.01
N LYS A 95 -11.85 -5.11 0.34
CA LYS A 95 -12.90 -4.84 1.33
C LYS A 95 -12.26 -4.85 2.72
N LEU A 96 -12.51 -3.82 3.52
CA LEU A 96 -11.94 -3.69 4.86
C LEU A 96 -12.81 -4.38 5.90
#